data_AF-A0A1M6K772-F1
#
_entry.id   AF-A0A1M6K772-F1
#
_cell.length_a   1.000
_cell.length_b   1.000
_cell.length_c   1.000
_cell.angle_alpha   90.00
_cell.angle_beta   90.00
_cell.angle_gamma   90.00
#
_symmetry.space_group_name_H-M   'P 1'
#
loop_
_entity.id
_entity.type
_entity.pdbx_description
1 polymer ?
#
loop_
_entity_poly.entity_id
_entity_poly.type
_entity_poly.pdbx_seq_one_letter_code
_entity_poly.pdbx_strand_id
1 'polypeptide(L)'
;MSLYGRMVAAGEWRDYGISCLRDVAVFSVFKRTAENPLYRIEKRPKLRNRQGLYAVIGVDGQVLKRGHDLKTVLRVLERKLIRAVE
;
A
#
# COMPACT_ATOMS: atom_id res chain seq x y z
N MET A 1 -16.48 5.47 -3.92
CA MET A 1 -15.94 4.68 -2.81
C MET A 1 -14.41 4.74 -2.84
N SER A 2 -13.76 5.04 -1.70
CA SER A 2 -12.28 5.06 -1.59
C SER A 2 -11.72 3.63 -1.67
N LEU A 3 -10.44 3.48 -2.07
CA LEU A 3 -9.77 2.17 -2.19
C LEU A 3 -9.96 1.32 -0.92
N TYR A 4 -9.67 1.90 0.24
CA TYR A 4 -9.80 1.24 1.54
C TYR A 4 -11.19 0.63 1.75
N GLY A 5 -12.26 1.39 1.51
CA GLY A 5 -13.63 0.92 1.70
C GLY A 5 -13.97 -0.28 0.80
N ARG A 6 -13.46 -0.32 -0.43
CA ARG A 6 -13.63 -1.49 -1.31
C ARG A 6 -12.86 -2.71 -0.80
N MET A 7 -11.65 -2.52 -0.29
CA MET A 7 -10.82 -3.64 0.19
C MET A 7 -11.37 -4.27 1.46
N VAL A 8 -11.91 -3.46 2.36
CA VAL A 8 -12.59 -3.93 3.59
C VAL A 8 -13.89 -4.65 3.21
N ALA A 9 -14.70 -4.08 2.32
CA ALA A 9 -15.95 -4.71 1.87
C ALA A 9 -15.72 -6.06 1.16
N ALA A 10 -14.62 -6.20 0.43
CA ALA A 10 -14.22 -7.47 -0.20
C ALA A 10 -13.64 -8.49 0.79
N GLY A 11 -13.40 -8.11 2.06
CA GLY A 11 -12.79 -8.98 3.07
C GLY A 11 -11.29 -9.24 2.88
N GLU A 12 -10.66 -8.60 1.89
CA GLU A 12 -9.24 -8.73 1.57
C GLU A 12 -8.35 -8.00 2.57
N TRP A 13 -8.80 -6.84 3.06
CA TRP A 13 -8.09 -6.07 4.10
C TRP A 13 -8.88 -6.17 5.39
N ARG A 14 -8.27 -6.80 6.39
CA ARG A 14 -8.92 -7.02 7.69
C ARG A 14 -8.34 -6.16 8.79
N ASP A 15 -7.09 -5.75 8.66
CA ASP A 15 -6.40 -4.93 9.64
C ASP A 15 -5.39 -4.00 8.96
N TYR A 16 -5.02 -2.93 9.65
CA TYR A 16 -4.02 -1.98 9.19
C TYR A 16 -3.17 -1.44 10.35
N GLY A 17 -1.92 -1.10 10.02
CA GLY A 17 -0.98 -0.50 10.97
C GLY A 17 -0.40 0.78 10.39
N ILE A 18 -0.26 1.81 11.22
CA ILE A 18 0.38 3.07 10.82
C ILE A 18 1.66 3.23 11.65
N SER A 19 2.78 3.40 10.96
CA SER A 19 4.08 3.67 11.59
C SER A 19 4.65 4.97 11.05
N CYS A 20 4.87 5.93 11.95
CA CYS A 20 5.49 7.22 11.62
C CYS A 20 6.96 7.17 12.04
N LEU A 21 7.80 6.62 11.17
CA LEU A 21 9.25 6.57 11.39
C LEU A 21 9.89 7.91 11.04
N ARG A 22 11.14 8.10 11.48
CA ARG A 22 11.91 9.35 11.27
C ARG A 22 11.90 9.85 9.82
N ASP A 23 12.07 8.94 8.86
CA ASP A 23 12.23 9.29 7.43
C ASP A 23 11.06 8.87 6.55
N VAL A 24 10.14 8.07 7.09
CA VAL A 24 9.09 7.41 6.32
C VAL A 24 7.84 7.23 7.16
N ALA A 25 6.69 7.60 6.60
CA ALA A 25 5.40 7.17 7.10
C ALA A 25 4.99 5.91 6.34
N VAL A 26 4.58 4.87 7.07
CA VAL A 26 4.22 3.57 6.52
C VAL A 26 2.77 3.25 6.92
N PHE A 27 1.96 2.92 5.93
CA PHE A 27 0.64 2.31 6.12
C PHE A 27 0.73 0.85 5.70
N SER A 28 0.66 -0.05 6.67
CA SER A 28 0.75 -1.49 6.48
C SER A 28 -0.64 -2.09 6.41
N VAL A 29 -0.85 -2.99 5.45
CA VAL A 29 -2.12 -3.65 5.18
C VAL A 29 -1.98 -5.13 5.49
N PHE A 30 -2.93 -5.70 6.24
CA PHE A 30 -2.90 -7.10 6.64
C PHE A 30 -4.13 -7.86 6.14
N LYS A 31 -3.91 -9.10 5.66
CA LYS A 31 -4.99 -10.03 5.33
C LYS A 31 -5.61 -10.64 6.58
N ARG A 32 -4.80 -10.85 7.61
CA ARG A 32 -5.16 -11.43 8.91
C ARG A 32 -4.35 -10.76 10.00
N THR A 33 -4.90 -10.69 11.21
CA THR A 33 -4.24 -10.13 12.39
C THR A 33 -2.97 -10.92 12.71
N ALA A 34 -1.87 -10.23 13.01
CA ALA A 34 -0.55 -10.77 13.37
C ALA A 34 0.28 -11.47 12.26
N GLU A 35 -0.10 -11.37 10.98
CA GLU A 35 0.73 -11.83 9.85
C GLU A 35 1.64 -10.72 9.30
N ASN A 36 2.58 -11.08 8.42
CA ASN A 36 3.34 -10.09 7.63
C ASN A 36 2.39 -9.25 6.77
N PRO A 37 2.62 -7.93 6.63
CA PRO A 37 1.75 -7.09 5.84
C PRO A 37 1.80 -7.50 4.36
N LEU A 38 0.62 -7.65 3.74
CA LEU A 38 0.48 -7.90 2.30
C LEU A 38 1.09 -6.78 1.47
N TYR A 39 0.84 -5.55 1.91
CA TYR A 39 1.30 -4.35 1.26
C TYR A 39 1.72 -3.32 2.29
N ARG A 40 2.73 -2.55 1.94
CA ARG A 40 3.10 -1.33 2.67
C ARG A 40 3.05 -0.14 1.74
N ILE A 41 2.28 0.87 2.09
CA ILE A 41 2.26 2.15 1.40
C ILE A 41 3.19 3.07 2.15
N GLU A 42 4.28 3.49 1.50
CA GLU A 42 5.30 4.34 2.10
C GLU A 42 5.21 5.76 1.54
N LYS A 43 5.39 6.75 2.42
CA LYS A 43 5.63 8.14 2.06
C LYS A 43 7.01 8.58 2.57
N ARG A 44 7.93 8.85 1.64
CA ARG A 44 9.32 9.28 1.91
C ARG A 44 9.54 10.71 1.38
N PRO A 45 9.40 11.75 2.22
CA PRO A 45 9.50 13.15 1.79
C PRO A 45 10.83 13.49 1.08
N LYS A 46 11.94 12.87 1.49
CA LYS A 46 13.27 13.03 0.88
C LYS A 46 13.32 12.69 -0.61
N LEU A 47 12.33 11.94 -1.13
CA LEU A 47 12.27 11.51 -2.53
C LEU A 47 11.25 12.29 -3.37
N ARG A 48 10.60 13.32 -2.79
CA ARG A 48 9.57 14.12 -3.47
C ARG A 48 10.00 14.65 -4.83
N ASN A 49 11.24 15.16 -4.94
CA ASN A 49 11.78 15.75 -6.16
C ASN A 49 12.73 14.79 -6.91
N ARG A 50 12.72 13.49 -6.56
CA ARG A 50 13.56 12.46 -7.17
C ARG A 50 12.66 11.44 -7.88
N GLN A 51 12.75 10.16 -7.54
CA GLN A 51 11.90 9.12 -8.13
C GLN A 51 10.44 9.10 -7.63
N GLY A 52 10.05 9.99 -6.72
CA GLY A 52 8.70 10.08 -6.15
C GLY A 52 8.61 9.70 -4.68
N LEU A 53 7.80 10.44 -3.92
CA LEU A 53 7.65 10.27 -2.47
C LEU A 53 6.76 9.09 -2.06
N TYR A 54 5.91 8.56 -2.93
CA TYR A 54 4.98 7.47 -2.60
C TYR A 54 5.43 6.15 -3.23
N ALA A 55 5.33 5.06 -2.48
CA ALA A 55 5.57 3.72 -2.99
C ALA A 55 4.59 2.70 -2.43
N VAL A 56 4.21 1.70 -3.24
CA VAL A 56 3.59 0.46 -2.77
C VAL A 56 4.65 -0.63 -2.77
N ILE A 57 4.83 -1.27 -1.62
CA ILE A 57 5.74 -2.38 -1.40
C ILE A 57 4.92 -3.66 -1.20
N GLY A 58 5.35 -4.78 -1.79
CA GLY A 58 4.75 -6.11 -1.59
C GLY A 58 5.31 -6.84 -0.38
N VAL A 59 4.83 -8.08 -0.17
CA VAL A 59 5.20 -8.95 0.96
C VAL A 59 6.72 -9.12 1.08
N ASP A 60 7.42 -9.34 -0.03
CA ASP A 60 8.86 -9.64 -0.06
C ASP A 60 9.73 -8.37 -0.10
N GLY A 61 9.13 -7.19 0.12
CA GLY A 61 9.83 -5.92 0.01
C GLY A 61 10.00 -5.41 -1.43
N GLN A 62 9.44 -6.10 -2.44
CA GLN A 62 9.51 -5.61 -3.82
C GLN A 62 8.68 -4.34 -4.01
N VAL A 63 9.23 -3.34 -4.72
CA VAL A 63 8.50 -2.12 -5.06
C VAL A 63 7.55 -2.41 -6.22
N LEU A 64 6.25 -2.47 -5.94
CA LEU A 64 5.22 -2.71 -6.97
C LEU A 64 4.97 -1.46 -7.82
N LYS A 65 5.00 -0.29 -7.19
CA LYS A 65 4.89 1.00 -7.88
C LYS A 65 5.50 2.10 -7.03
N ARG A 66 6.09 3.10 -7.70
CA ARG A 66 6.57 4.35 -7.08
C ARG A 66 6.19 5.56 -7.94
N GLY A 67 5.96 6.71 -7.30
CA GLY A 67 5.63 7.95 -8.00
C GLY A 67 5.37 9.15 -7.09
N HIS A 68 5.08 10.28 -7.72
CA HIS A 68 4.82 11.56 -7.04
C HIS A 68 3.36 11.72 -6.59
N ASP A 69 2.44 11.02 -7.25
CA ASP A 69 1.00 11.06 -6.97
C ASP A 69 0.55 9.76 -6.29
N LEU A 70 -0.09 9.90 -5.13
CA LEU A 70 -0.56 8.77 -4.34
C LEU A 70 -1.65 7.99 -5.10
N LYS A 71 -2.59 8.69 -5.76
CA LYS A 71 -3.71 8.04 -6.44
C LYS A 71 -3.22 7.12 -7.56
N THR A 72 -2.27 7.57 -8.34
CA THR A 72 -1.63 6.81 -9.43
C THR A 72 -0.86 5.61 -8.89
N VAL A 73 -0.13 5.78 -7.79
CA VAL A 73 0.63 4.70 -7.13
C VAL A 73 -0.30 3.60 -6.60
N LEU A 74 -1.45 3.96 -6.04
CA LEU A 74 -2.42 3.02 -5.47
C LEU A 74 -3.17 2.17 -6.53
N ARG A 75 -3.22 2.58 -7.80
CA ARG A 75 -3.87 1.81 -8.88
C ARG A 75 -3.31 0.40 -9.07
N VAL A 76 -2.06 0.15 -8.64
CA VAL A 76 -1.45 -1.19 -8.71
C VAL A 76 -2.19 -2.21 -7.85
N LEU A 77 -2.82 -1.75 -6.76
CA LEU A 77 -3.60 -2.59 -5.85
C LEU A 77 -4.99 -2.90 -6.42
N GLU A 78 -5.59 -1.93 -7.11
CA GLU A 78 -6.89 -2.10 -7.79
C GLU A 78 -6.82 -3.16 -8.91
N ARG A 79 -5.73 -3.16 -9.69
CA ARG A 79 -5.56 -4.13 -10.80
C ARG A 79 -5.40 -5.57 -10.32
N LYS A 80 -4.78 -5.79 -9.16
CA LYS A 80 -4.65 -7.14 -8.58
C LYS A 80 -5.98 -7.70 -8.10
N LEU A 81 -6.96 -6.84 -7.74
CA LEU A 81 -8.29 -7.26 -7.33
C LEU A 81 -9.07 -7.95 -8.46
N ILE A 82 -8.88 -7.52 -9.71
CA ILE A 82 -9.53 -8.12 -10.89
C ILE A 82 -9.10 -9.60 -11.05
N ARG A 83 -7.94 -9.97 -10.50
CA ARG A 83 -7.36 -11.31 -10.66
C ARG A 83 -7.61 -12.25 -9.46
N ALA A 84 -8.15 -11.74 -8.34
CA ALA A 84 -8.34 -12.51 -7.12
C ALA A 84 -9.74 -13.15 -7.00
N VAL A 85 -10.55 -13.08 -8.06
CA VAL A 85 -11.83 -13.79 -8.14
C VAL A 85 -11.58 -15.14 -8.81
N GLU A 86 -11.24 -16.15 -8.00
CA GLU A 86 -11.42 -17.58 -8.29
C GLU A 86 -12.13 -18.23 -7.10
#